data_AF-A0A844TNE5-F1
#
_entry.id   AF-A0A844TNE5-F1
#
_cell.length_a   1.000
_cell.length_b   1.000
_cell.length_c   1.000
_cell.angle_alpha   90.00
_cell.angle_beta   90.00
_cell.angle_gamma   90.00
#
_symmetry.space_group_name_H-M   'P 1'
#
loop_
_entity.id
_entity.type
_entity.pdbx_description
1 polymer ?
#
loop_
_entity_poly.entity_id
_entity_poly.type
_entity_poly.pdbx_seq_one_letter_code
_entity_poly.pdbx_strand_id
1 'polypeptide(L)'
;MDMQEQIAVIVHTVSHQGGRIDALNSVLSSMLHLAKSSPGLREAIEAQLEQNYSNLLAASENPQYVAGFESVRDSVLAALK
;
A
#
# COMPACT_ATOMS: atom_id res chain seq x y z
N MET A 1 -16.66 10.72 -28.01
CA MET A 1 -16.11 11.40 -26.82
C MET A 1 -14.94 12.23 -27.27
N ASP A 2 -15.01 13.52 -27.03
CA ASP A 2 -13.91 14.46 -27.29
C ASP A 2 -12.69 14.12 -26.41
N MET A 3 -11.49 14.47 -26.87
CA MET A 3 -10.24 14.18 -26.17
C MET A 3 -10.20 14.84 -24.78
N GLN A 4 -10.80 16.03 -24.64
CA GLN A 4 -10.90 16.72 -23.35
C GLN A 4 -11.83 15.97 -22.38
N GLU A 5 -12.92 15.39 -22.87
CA GLU A 5 -13.82 14.56 -22.07
C GLU A 5 -13.13 13.29 -21.58
N GLN A 6 -12.30 12.65 -22.40
CA GLN A 6 -11.51 11.48 -22.01
C GLN A 6 -10.52 11.82 -20.88
N ILE A 7 -9.80 12.94 -21.00
CA ILE A 7 -8.88 13.41 -19.96
C ILE A 7 -9.63 13.70 -18.66
N ALA A 8 -10.78 14.37 -18.73
CA ALA A 8 -11.58 14.67 -17.54
C ALA A 8 -12.05 13.41 -16.80
N VAL A 9 -12.48 12.37 -17.53
CA VAL A 9 -12.87 11.07 -16.95
C VAL A 9 -11.68 10.38 -16.30
N ILE A 10 -10.49 10.40 -16.93
CA ILE A 10 -9.26 9.83 -16.36
C ILE A 10 -8.90 10.55 -15.06
N VAL A 11 -8.85 11.88 -15.08
CA VAL A 11 -8.53 12.70 -13.89
C VAL A 11 -9.52 12.43 -12.77
N HIS A 12 -10.82 12.46 -13.06
CA HIS A 12 -11.86 12.16 -12.07
C HIS A 12 -11.68 10.77 -11.45
N THR A 13 -11.40 9.76 -12.28
CA THR A 13 -11.18 8.37 -11.84
C THR A 13 -9.94 8.26 -10.96
N VAL A 14 -8.82 8.88 -11.37
CA VAL A 14 -7.57 8.89 -10.60
C VAL A 14 -7.76 9.60 -9.27
N SER A 15 -8.42 10.77 -9.24
CA SER A 15 -8.70 11.50 -8.00
C SER A 15 -9.62 10.72 -7.06
N HIS A 16 -10.68 10.10 -7.57
CA HIS A 16 -11.59 9.31 -6.76
C HIS A 16 -10.92 8.05 -6.19
N GLN A 17 -10.13 7.35 -7.01
CA GLN A 17 -9.34 6.21 -6.56
C GLN A 17 -8.28 6.63 -5.53
N GLY A 18 -7.61 7.78 -5.74
CA GLY A 18 -6.67 8.36 -4.78
C GLY A 18 -7.31 8.59 -3.41
N GLY A 19 -8.46 9.26 -3.35
CA GLY A 19 -9.17 9.49 -2.09
C GLY A 19 -9.59 8.19 -1.37
N ARG A 20 -9.93 7.13 -2.12
CA ARG A 20 -10.22 5.81 -1.54
C ARG A 20 -8.96 5.13 -0.99
N ILE A 21 -7.83 5.26 -1.67
CA ILE A 21 -6.53 4.73 -1.23
C ILE A 21 -6.09 5.43 0.05
N ASP A 22 -6.24 6.75 0.14
CA ASP A 22 -5.91 7.53 1.33
C ASP A 22 -6.75 7.10 2.55
N ALA A 23 -8.06 6.90 2.34
CA ALA A 23 -8.95 6.40 3.39
C ALA A 23 -8.54 5.00 3.87
N LEU A 24 -8.21 4.08 2.95
CA LEU A 24 -7.73 2.74 3.27
C LEU A 24 -6.41 2.79 4.06
N ASN A 25 -5.46 3.65 3.64
CA ASN A 25 -4.20 3.85 4.34
C ASN A 25 -4.42 4.37 5.77
N SER A 26 -5.37 5.28 5.97
CA SER A 26 -5.71 5.79 7.31
C SER A 26 -6.31 4.72 8.21
N VAL A 27 -7.17 3.85 7.67
CA VAL A 27 -7.75 2.72 8.43
C VAL A 27 -6.67 1.72 8.80
N LEU A 28 -5.82 1.33 7.84
CA LEU A 28 -4.70 0.43 8.08
C LEU A 28 -3.75 0.98 9.14
N SER A 29 -3.35 2.25 9.04
CA SER A 29 -2.46 2.90 10.01
C SER A 29 -3.05 2.89 11.42
N SER A 30 -4.36 3.15 11.55
CA SER A 30 -5.06 3.09 12.84
C SER A 30 -5.02 1.68 13.44
N MET A 31 -5.24 0.65 12.62
CA MET A 31 -5.14 -0.76 13.04
C MET A 31 -3.71 -1.14 13.44
N LEU A 32 -2.70 -0.69 12.70
CA LEU A 32 -1.29 -0.94 13.00
C LEU A 32 -0.85 -0.28 14.31
N HIS A 33 -1.33 0.93 14.60
CA HIS A 33 -1.09 1.58 15.89
C HIS A 33 -1.71 0.84 17.08
N LEU A 34 -2.82 0.13 16.89
CA LEU A 34 -3.35 -0.78 17.90
C LEU A 34 -2.49 -2.05 17.98
N ALA A 35 -2.12 -2.61 16.84
CA ALA A 35 -1.35 -3.83 16.73
C ALA A 35 0.05 -3.73 17.35
N LYS A 36 0.70 -2.56 17.31
CA LYS A 36 2.06 -2.38 17.86
C LYS A 36 2.15 -2.60 19.38
N SER A 37 1.03 -2.50 20.09
CA SER A 37 0.97 -2.77 21.54
C SER A 37 0.69 -4.24 21.86
N SER A 38 0.44 -5.07 20.84
CA SER A 38 0.14 -6.49 20.98
C SER A 38 1.43 -7.32 20.85
N PRO A 39 1.79 -8.12 21.87
CA PRO A 39 2.99 -8.95 21.84
C PRO A 39 3.00 -9.92 20.64
N GLY A 40 4.12 -10.00 19.91
CA GLY A 40 4.32 -10.95 18.81
C GLY A 40 3.61 -10.59 17.51
N LEU A 41 2.64 -9.67 17.53
CA LEU A 41 1.90 -9.28 16.33
C LEU A 41 2.75 -8.43 15.39
N ARG A 42 3.61 -7.57 15.93
CA ARG A 42 4.56 -6.78 15.15
C ARG A 42 5.49 -7.70 14.35
N GLU A 43 6.14 -8.64 15.02
CA GLU A 43 7.09 -9.57 14.41
C GLU A 43 6.40 -10.45 13.36
N ALA A 44 5.16 -10.87 13.61
CA ALA A 44 4.36 -11.62 12.64
C ALA A 44 4.05 -10.79 11.39
N ILE A 45 3.70 -9.50 11.54
CA ILE A 45 3.46 -8.61 10.40
C ILE A 45 4.75 -8.36 9.62
N GLU A 46 5.86 -8.08 10.30
CA GLU A 46 7.18 -7.91 9.68
C GLU A 46 7.59 -9.15 8.87
N ALA A 47 7.45 -10.35 9.44
CA ALA A 47 7.75 -11.61 8.77
C ALA A 47 6.86 -11.85 7.54
N GLN A 48 5.56 -11.57 7.65
CA GLN A 48 4.64 -11.73 6.54
C GLN A 48 4.94 -10.76 5.39
N LEU A 49 5.31 -9.51 5.71
CA LEU A 49 5.71 -8.52 4.71
C LEU A 49 6.97 -8.95 3.96
N GLU A 50 7.97 -9.47 4.67
CA GLU A 50 9.22 -9.95 4.07
C GLU A 50 8.98 -11.16 3.16
N GLN A 51 8.13 -12.10 3.59
CA GLN A 51 7.73 -13.24 2.77
C GLN A 51 7.01 -12.78 1.50
N ASN A 52 6.07 -11.85 1.62
CA ASN A 52 5.34 -11.31 0.47
C ASN A 52 6.27 -10.57 -0.50
N TYR A 53 7.23 -9.81 0.02
CA TYR A 53 8.23 -9.12 -0.79
C TYR A 53 9.12 -10.11 -1.56
N SER A 54 9.60 -11.16 -0.89
CA SER A 54 10.41 -12.21 -1.52
C SER A 54 9.64 -12.92 -2.65
N ASN A 55 8.37 -13.25 -2.41
CA ASN A 55 7.50 -13.85 -3.42
C ASN A 55 7.26 -12.90 -4.60
N LEU A 56 7.08 -11.60 -4.31
CA LEU A 56 6.88 -10.59 -5.33
C LEU A 56 8.12 -10.45 -6.23
N LEU A 57 9.31 -10.39 -5.65
CA LEU A 57 10.58 -10.32 -6.40
C LEU A 57 10.78 -11.55 -7.28
N ALA A 58 10.38 -12.73 -6.81
CA ALA A 58 10.49 -13.97 -7.58
C ALA A 58 9.50 -14.04 -8.76
N ALA A 59 8.35 -13.36 -8.66
CA ALA A 59 7.26 -13.47 -9.63
C ALA A 59 7.10 -12.26 -10.57
N SER A 60 7.63 -11.09 -10.21
CA SER A 60 7.36 -9.85 -10.94
C SER A 60 8.54 -9.42 -11.81
N GLU A 61 8.28 -9.23 -13.11
CA GLU A 61 9.21 -8.58 -14.04
C GLU A 61 9.01 -7.05 -14.11
N ASN A 62 8.10 -6.47 -13.30
CA ASN A 62 7.76 -5.05 -13.36
C ASN A 62 8.38 -4.26 -12.19
N PRO A 63 9.44 -3.47 -12.43
CA PRO A 63 10.13 -2.73 -11.38
C PRO A 63 9.26 -1.66 -10.69
N GLN A 64 8.29 -1.09 -11.40
CA GLN A 64 7.39 -0.07 -10.83
C GLN A 64 6.43 -0.69 -9.81
N TYR A 65 5.98 -1.91 -10.06
CA TYR A 65 5.12 -2.62 -9.13
C TYR A 65 5.87 -3.01 -7.86
N VAL A 66 7.12 -3.48 -8.00
CA VAL A 66 8.01 -3.76 -6.87
C VAL A 66 8.25 -2.50 -6.02
N ALA A 67 8.60 -1.38 -6.65
CA ALA A 67 8.81 -0.10 -5.95
C ALA A 67 7.55 0.41 -5.23
N GLY A 68 6.37 0.20 -5.83
CA GLY A 68 5.09 0.51 -5.20
C GLY A 68 4.85 -0.31 -3.93
N PHE A 69 5.15 -1.61 -3.97
CA PHE A 69 5.07 -2.47 -2.80
C PHE A 69 6.06 -2.05 -1.69
N GLU A 70 7.31 -1.76 -2.05
CA GLU A 70 8.34 -1.30 -1.10
C GLU A 70 7.90 -0.04 -0.35
N SER A 71 7.36 0.95 -1.06
CA SER A 71 6.85 2.19 -0.47
C SER A 71 5.74 1.92 0.57
N VAL A 72 4.81 1.02 0.26
CA VAL A 72 3.73 0.64 1.19
C VAL A 72 4.28 -0.16 2.37
N ARG A 73 5.18 -1.12 2.13
CA ARG A 73 5.85 -1.91 3.19
C ARG A 73 6.53 -0.98 4.18
N ASP A 74 7.31 -0.02 3.70
CA ASP A 74 8.07 0.90 4.55
C ASP A 74 7.13 1.80 5.38
N SER A 75 6.00 2.20 4.81
CA SER A 75 4.94 2.94 5.53
C SER A 75 4.31 2.11 6.65
N VAL A 76 4.04 0.82 6.41
CA VAL A 76 3.52 -0.12 7.42
C VAL A 76 4.53 -0.31 8.55
N LEU A 77 5.80 -0.55 8.19
CA LEU A 77 6.89 -0.71 9.17
C LEU A 77 7.08 0.56 10.01
N ALA A 78 6.90 1.75 9.43
CA ALA A 78 6.94 3.01 10.17
C ALA A 78 5.77 3.14 11.16
N ALA A 79 4.56 2.72 10.81
CA ALA A 79 3.39 2.77 11.68
C ALA A 79 3.47 1.78 12.88
N LEU A 80 4.24 0.70 12.71
CA LEU A 80 4.52 -0.31 13.75
C LEU A 80 5.63 0.09 14.74
N LYS A 81 6.39 1.16 14.46
CA LYS A 81 7.36 1.75 15.39
C LYS A 81 6.68 2.56 16.50
#